data_AF-A0A9J5WDU3-F1
#
_entry.id   AF-A0A9J5WDU3-F1
#
_cell.length_a   1.000
_cell.length_b   1.000
_cell.length_c   1.000
_cell.angle_alpha   90.00
_cell.angle_beta   90.00
_cell.angle_gamma   90.00
#
_symmetry.space_group_name_H-M   'P 1'
#
loop_
_entity.id
_entity.type
_entity.pdbx_description
1 polymer ?
#
loop_
_entity_poly.entity_id
_entity_poly.type
_entity_poly.pdbx_seq_one_letter_code
_entity_poly.pdbx_strand_id
1 'polypeptide(L)'
;MKAGRVKIYDANPEILRLLSGTNLQVSIMVPNNQISIVAANQSAANQWVRDNVLPYYPNTMIRYILVGNEVLSNKDDQGLWYDLIPAMNNIRNSIDQHNIHNIKIGTPFAMDILETSFPPSSGEFRLDISRNNLLMPLLRFLNWTKSYFFIDAYPYFSWSQNTSSISLDYALFQGSQTYVDPVSGYVYTNLLDQMLDSIVFAMQKLGFNNIRVAIAETGWPNGGDFDEIGANLYNAATYNRNLIRRIVSKPPFGTPARPGLTIPTFIFSLYDENQKEGPGTERHWGMLHPNGRPMYDIDLTGQTLDSEFIDLPQPTNNGPFHGKLWCVVTNDHTMNEMDLGQALEFACRRNETCDDISPGKSCYQPVSIVSHANYAFSSYWAKYKEDGETCYFNGLAVQTNVDPSKYPKLFLFYKYVQLDQTYLSK
;
A
#
# COMPACT_ATOMS: atom_id res chain seq x y z
N MET A 1 14.36 14.98 -6.59
CA MET A 1 12.97 14.78 -7.06
C MET A 1 12.17 16.06 -6.81
N LYS A 2 11.42 16.59 -7.79
CA LYS A 2 10.65 17.85 -7.66
C LYS A 2 9.19 17.58 -7.24
N ALA A 3 9.00 17.15 -5.99
CA ALA A 3 7.66 16.92 -5.44
C ALA A 3 6.96 18.24 -5.06
N GLY A 4 5.63 18.28 -5.16
CA GLY A 4 4.80 19.39 -4.68
C GLY A 4 4.16 19.13 -3.31
N ARG A 5 4.06 17.86 -2.89
CA ARG A 5 3.43 17.42 -1.65
C ARG A 5 4.15 16.21 -1.06
N VAL A 6 3.99 16.01 0.24
CA VAL A 6 4.45 14.82 0.96
C VAL A 6 3.40 14.40 1.99
N LYS A 7 3.12 13.09 2.08
CA LYS A 7 2.29 12.47 3.12
C LYS A 7 3.22 11.72 4.06
N ILE A 8 3.08 11.94 5.36
CA ILE A 8 3.70 11.15 6.42
C ILE A 8 2.61 10.50 7.27
N TYR A 9 2.89 9.28 7.75
CA TYR A 9 1.94 8.42 8.47
C TYR A 9 1.85 8.71 9.96
N ASP A 10 2.47 9.81 10.39
CA ASP A 10 2.44 10.33 11.75
C ASP A 10 2.63 11.85 11.74
N ALA A 11 3.06 12.41 12.87
CA ALA A 11 3.53 13.79 12.98
C ALA A 11 4.98 13.83 13.50
N ASN A 12 5.88 13.07 12.87
CA ASN A 12 7.27 12.97 13.31
C ASN A 12 7.95 14.36 13.42
N PRO A 13 8.44 14.74 14.61
CA PRO A 13 8.97 16.08 14.87
C PRO A 13 10.26 16.38 14.10
N GLU A 14 11.08 15.36 13.82
CA GLU A 14 12.31 15.52 13.05
C GLU A 14 12.00 15.81 11.59
N ILE A 15 11.12 15.00 10.98
CA ILE A 15 10.67 15.21 9.59
C ILE A 15 10.01 16.58 9.44
N LEU A 16 9.14 16.96 10.36
CA LEU A 16 8.46 18.26 10.31
C LEU A 16 9.43 19.44 10.42
N ARG A 17 10.51 19.34 11.20
CA ARG A 17 11.58 20.36 11.24
C ARG A 17 12.36 20.40 9.93
N LEU A 18 12.69 19.25 9.35
CA LEU A 18 13.43 19.18 8.07
C LEU A 18 12.62 19.72 6.88
N LEU A 19 11.29 19.65 6.95
CA LEU A 19 10.40 20.21 5.93
C LEU A 19 10.14 21.72 6.10
N SER A 20 10.59 22.33 7.21
CA SER A 20 10.42 23.75 7.49
C SER A 20 11.10 24.63 6.42
N GLY A 21 10.38 25.62 5.89
CA GLY A 21 10.87 26.54 4.87
C GLY A 21 10.91 25.95 3.45
N THR A 22 10.54 24.68 3.26
CA THR A 22 10.36 24.09 1.93
C THR A 22 9.02 24.52 1.32
N ASN A 23 8.87 24.32 0.01
CA ASN A 23 7.62 24.56 -0.70
C ASN A 23 6.66 23.34 -0.72
N LEU A 24 6.98 22.28 0.02
CA LEU A 24 6.18 21.06 0.06
C LEU A 24 4.91 21.25 0.91
N GLN A 25 3.75 20.93 0.34
CA GLN A 25 2.53 20.80 1.14
C GLN A 25 2.58 19.49 1.92
N VAL A 26 2.49 19.57 3.24
CA VAL A 26 2.63 18.40 4.12
C VAL A 26 1.26 17.89 4.54
N SER A 27 1.07 16.59 4.42
CA SER A 27 0.00 15.83 5.07
C SER A 27 0.59 15.08 6.25
N ILE A 28 0.03 15.29 7.44
CA ILE A 28 0.37 14.55 8.66
C ILE A 28 -0.80 13.69 9.10
N MET A 29 -0.55 12.73 9.99
CA MET A 29 -1.58 11.80 10.46
C MET A 29 -1.69 11.75 11.98
N VAL A 30 -2.93 11.65 12.49
CA VAL A 30 -3.21 11.13 13.83
C VAL A 30 -3.19 9.60 13.71
N PRO A 31 -2.20 8.88 14.27
CA PRO A 31 -2.12 7.43 14.13
C PRO A 31 -3.34 6.71 14.72
N ASN A 32 -3.69 5.54 14.19
CA ASN A 32 -4.88 4.79 14.60
C ASN A 32 -4.97 4.59 16.13
N ASN A 33 -3.85 4.27 16.78
CA ASN A 33 -3.78 4.06 18.24
C ASN A 33 -3.99 5.34 19.09
N GLN A 34 -4.06 6.53 18.48
CA GLN A 34 -4.32 7.79 19.17
C GLN A 34 -5.75 8.30 18.98
N ILE A 35 -6.52 7.72 18.04
CA ILE A 35 -7.85 8.24 17.67
C ILE A 35 -8.78 8.27 18.88
N SER A 36 -8.90 7.19 19.65
CA SER A 36 -9.79 7.13 20.81
C SER A 36 -9.44 8.18 21.88
N ILE A 37 -8.16 8.48 22.08
CA ILE A 37 -7.70 9.50 23.04
C ILE A 37 -8.13 10.90 22.54
N VAL A 38 -7.92 11.19 21.26
CA VAL A 38 -8.31 12.46 20.62
C VAL A 38 -9.83 12.62 20.57
N ALA A 39 -10.57 11.53 20.39
CA ALA A 39 -12.03 11.47 20.37
C ALA A 39 -12.64 11.74 21.75
N ALA A 40 -12.06 11.16 22.80
CA ALA A 40 -12.64 11.14 24.14
C ALA A 40 -12.90 12.52 24.74
N ASN A 41 -12.06 13.53 24.46
CA ASN A 41 -12.33 14.90 24.88
C ASN A 41 -11.53 15.96 24.08
N GLN A 42 -12.10 17.18 24.03
CA GLN A 42 -11.51 18.32 23.33
C GLN A 42 -10.12 18.73 23.87
N SER A 43 -9.83 18.52 25.16
CA SER A 43 -8.53 18.88 25.75
C SER A 43 -7.39 18.02 25.22
N ALA A 44 -7.65 16.73 24.98
CA ALA A 44 -6.70 15.82 24.35
C ALA A 44 -6.40 16.21 22.89
N ALA A 45 -7.43 16.55 22.10
CA ALA A 45 -7.23 17.06 20.75
C ALA A 45 -6.48 18.40 20.74
N ASN A 46 -6.77 19.30 21.68
CA ASN A 46 -6.03 20.54 21.84
C ASN A 46 -4.56 20.28 22.17
N GLN A 47 -4.26 19.29 23.01
CA GLN A 47 -2.90 18.89 23.30
C GLN A 47 -2.20 18.34 22.05
N TRP A 48 -2.88 17.44 21.32
CA TRP A 48 -2.35 16.89 20.09
C TRP A 48 -1.98 17.97 19.07
N VAL A 49 -2.86 18.96 18.85
CA VAL A 49 -2.59 20.10 17.95
C VAL A 49 -1.44 20.98 18.46
N ARG A 50 -1.39 21.25 19.77
CA ARG A 50 -0.29 22.01 20.39
C ARG A 50 1.07 21.36 20.21
N ASP A 51 1.14 20.03 20.24
CA ASP A 51 2.41 19.30 20.17
C ASP A 51 2.84 19.01 18.73
N ASN A 52 1.88 18.74 17.84
CA ASN A 52 2.15 18.18 16.52
C ASN A 52 1.93 19.16 15.36
N VAL A 53 1.24 20.29 15.58
CA VAL A 53 0.91 21.24 14.51
C VAL A 53 1.52 22.62 14.78
N LEU A 54 1.18 23.22 15.91
CA LEU A 54 1.57 24.62 16.21
C LEU A 54 3.08 24.89 16.25
N PRO A 55 3.96 23.96 16.68
CA PRO A 55 5.39 24.22 16.71
C PRO A 55 6.03 24.31 15.32
N TYR A 56 5.35 23.77 14.30
CA TYR A 56 5.88 23.65 12.94
C TYR A 56 5.16 24.56 11.95
N TYR A 57 3.85 24.79 12.15
CA TYR A 57 3.05 25.69 11.31
C TYR A 57 3.34 27.17 11.61
N PRO A 58 3.42 28.06 10.60
CA PRO A 58 3.24 27.81 9.17
C PRO A 58 4.54 27.51 8.41
N ASN A 59 5.70 27.51 9.07
CA ASN A 59 7.01 27.35 8.41
C ASN A 59 7.11 26.01 7.68
N THR A 60 6.57 24.96 8.28
CA THR A 60 6.24 23.71 7.60
C THR A 60 4.81 23.82 7.08
N MET A 61 4.63 23.70 5.76
CA MET A 61 3.35 23.96 5.10
C MET A 61 2.36 22.80 5.27
N ILE A 62 1.94 22.53 6.51
CA ILE A 62 0.91 21.55 6.83
C ILE A 62 -0.41 21.99 6.16
N ARG A 63 -0.94 21.16 5.27
CA ARG A 63 -2.20 21.39 4.53
C ARG A 63 -3.26 20.35 4.82
N TYR A 64 -2.86 19.17 5.29
CA TYR A 64 -3.76 18.07 5.56
C TYR A 64 -3.43 17.46 6.92
N ILE A 65 -4.47 17.24 7.73
CA ILE A 65 -4.40 16.38 8.93
C ILE A 65 -5.35 15.22 8.67
N LEU A 66 -4.79 14.03 8.53
CA LEU A 66 -5.51 12.79 8.29
C LEU A 66 -5.71 12.08 9.63
N VAL A 67 -6.94 11.81 10.02
CA VAL A 67 -7.25 11.14 11.28
C VAL A 67 -7.38 9.65 11.01
N GLY A 68 -6.34 8.90 11.34
CA GLY A 68 -6.22 7.49 11.04
C GLY A 68 -5.87 7.17 9.60
N ASN A 69 -5.74 5.88 9.33
CA ASN A 69 -5.57 5.26 8.01
C ASN A 69 -6.45 4.01 7.94
N GLU A 70 -7.33 3.95 6.95
CA GLU A 70 -8.18 2.78 6.66
C GLU A 70 -8.95 2.24 7.88
N VAL A 71 -9.35 3.14 8.79
CA VAL A 71 -9.97 2.79 10.08
C VAL A 71 -11.18 1.88 9.91
N LEU A 72 -11.99 2.13 8.88
CA LEU A 72 -13.22 1.39 8.61
C LEU A 72 -13.01 0.03 7.92
N SER A 73 -11.77 -0.32 7.57
CA SER A 73 -11.43 -1.62 6.99
C SER A 73 -11.18 -2.68 8.07
N ASN A 74 -10.71 -2.26 9.26
CA ASN A 74 -10.48 -3.16 10.39
C ASN A 74 -11.80 -3.52 11.10
N LYS A 75 -12.33 -4.71 10.84
CA LYS A 75 -13.58 -5.21 11.43
C LYS A 75 -13.42 -5.74 12.87
N ASP A 76 -12.19 -5.95 13.33
CA ASP A 76 -11.91 -6.46 14.67
C ASP A 76 -11.95 -5.35 15.74
N ASP A 77 -11.77 -4.10 15.32
CA ASP A 77 -11.85 -2.91 16.18
C ASP A 77 -12.93 -1.92 15.71
N GLN A 78 -14.19 -2.37 15.76
CA GLN A 78 -15.33 -1.49 15.44
C GLN A 78 -15.50 -0.34 16.44
N GLY A 79 -14.91 -0.45 17.64
CA GLY A 79 -14.91 0.65 18.62
C GLY A 79 -14.26 1.90 18.03
N LEU A 80 -13.10 1.73 17.38
CA LEU A 80 -12.37 2.81 16.74
C LEU A 80 -13.17 3.51 15.63
N TRP A 81 -14.10 2.81 14.97
CA TRP A 81 -14.94 3.40 13.92
C TRP A 81 -15.81 4.53 14.47
N TYR A 82 -16.35 4.37 15.67
CA TYR A 82 -17.20 5.36 16.32
C TYR A 82 -16.42 6.55 16.87
N ASP A 83 -15.13 6.38 17.12
CA ASP A 83 -14.23 7.45 17.61
C ASP A 83 -13.71 8.36 16.49
N LEU A 84 -13.75 7.90 15.24
CA LEU A 84 -13.21 8.61 14.08
C LEU A 84 -13.79 10.03 13.91
N ILE A 85 -15.13 10.14 13.86
CA ILE A 85 -15.80 11.44 13.64
C ILE A 85 -15.66 12.39 14.85
N PRO A 86 -15.83 11.94 16.10
CA PRO A 86 -15.48 12.75 17.27
C PRO A 86 -14.04 13.27 17.24
N ALA A 87 -13.05 12.43 16.89
CA ALA A 87 -11.66 12.86 16.77
C ALA A 87 -11.48 13.94 15.68
N MET A 88 -12.04 13.73 14.49
CA MET A 88 -12.02 14.72 13.40
C MET A 88 -12.64 16.05 13.80
N ASN A 89 -13.77 16.04 14.50
CA ASN A 89 -14.42 17.25 15.02
C ASN A 89 -13.56 17.95 16.06
N ASN A 90 -12.98 17.20 17.03
CA ASN A 90 -12.17 17.78 18.08
C ASN A 90 -10.89 18.43 17.49
N ILE A 91 -10.24 17.79 16.51
CA ILE A 91 -9.10 18.39 15.80
C ILE A 91 -9.54 19.65 15.03
N ARG A 92 -10.67 19.63 14.32
CA ARG A 92 -11.19 20.81 13.61
C ARG A 92 -11.43 21.98 14.55
N ASN A 93 -12.13 21.73 15.66
CA ASN A 93 -12.39 22.72 16.69
C ASN A 93 -11.09 23.33 17.24
N SER A 94 -10.08 22.50 17.50
CA SER A 94 -8.78 22.96 17.99
C SER A 94 -8.08 23.86 16.98
N ILE A 95 -8.02 23.45 15.71
CA ILE A 95 -7.40 24.23 14.64
C ILE A 95 -8.15 25.57 14.42
N ASP A 96 -9.48 25.58 14.56
CA ASP A 96 -10.30 26.80 14.47
C ASP A 96 -10.03 27.78 15.63
N GLN A 97 -9.75 27.30 16.85
CA GLN A 97 -9.37 28.16 17.99
C GLN A 97 -8.08 28.95 17.72
N HIS A 98 -7.25 28.47 16.79
CA HIS A 98 -6.02 29.16 16.35
C HIS A 98 -6.21 29.97 15.06
N ASN A 99 -7.45 30.15 14.58
CA ASN A 99 -7.79 30.85 13.34
C ASN A 99 -7.11 30.27 12.08
N ILE A 100 -6.86 28.95 12.06
CA ILE A 100 -6.21 28.28 10.94
C ILE A 100 -7.27 27.65 10.02
N HIS A 101 -7.57 28.29 8.89
CA HIS A 101 -8.62 27.85 7.97
C HIS A 101 -8.13 27.12 6.73
N ASN A 102 -6.81 27.05 6.54
CA ASN A 102 -6.16 26.51 5.34
C ASN A 102 -5.60 25.09 5.50
N ILE A 103 -5.97 24.41 6.59
CA ILE A 103 -5.71 22.98 6.84
C ILE A 103 -7.02 22.20 6.65
N LYS A 104 -6.97 21.17 5.80
CA LYS A 104 -8.07 20.24 5.55
C LYS A 104 -7.93 19.04 6.48
N ILE A 105 -9.04 18.63 7.08
CA ILE A 105 -9.10 17.45 7.96
C ILE A 105 -9.87 16.36 7.23
N GLY A 106 -9.33 15.15 7.21
CA GLY A 106 -9.92 14.01 6.51
C GLY A 106 -9.46 12.70 7.13
N THR A 107 -9.76 11.60 6.45
CA THR A 107 -9.30 10.25 6.79
C THR A 107 -9.21 9.47 5.48
N PRO A 108 -8.10 8.76 5.20
CA PRO A 108 -8.00 7.83 4.10
C PRO A 108 -8.89 6.61 4.33
N PHE A 109 -9.46 6.11 3.25
CA PHE A 109 -10.22 4.86 3.21
C PHE A 109 -9.63 3.96 2.14
N ALA A 110 -9.61 2.66 2.38
CA ALA A 110 -9.38 1.68 1.33
C ALA A 110 -10.61 1.60 0.41
N MET A 111 -10.43 1.02 -0.78
CA MET A 111 -11.54 0.74 -1.70
C MET A 111 -12.55 -0.27 -1.15
N ASP A 112 -12.19 -1.04 -0.12
CA ASP A 112 -13.09 -1.98 0.57
C ASP A 112 -14.24 -1.29 1.33
N ILE A 113 -14.28 0.05 1.37
CA ILE A 113 -15.40 0.83 1.89
C ILE A 113 -16.66 0.70 1.02
N LEU A 114 -16.52 0.21 -0.21
CA LEU A 114 -17.63 -0.06 -1.12
C LEU A 114 -18.10 -1.52 -0.99
N GLU A 115 -19.42 -1.71 -0.94
CA GLU A 115 -20.07 -3.00 -1.14
C GLU A 115 -20.04 -3.39 -2.62
N THR A 116 -20.31 -2.42 -3.48
CA THR A 116 -20.39 -2.59 -4.93
C THR A 116 -19.63 -1.45 -5.58
N SER A 117 -18.76 -1.78 -6.52
CA SER A 117 -17.90 -0.81 -7.23
C SER A 117 -17.97 -0.95 -8.76
N PHE A 118 -18.66 -1.98 -9.27
CA PHE A 118 -18.78 -2.25 -10.70
C PHE A 118 -20.23 -2.60 -11.11
N PRO A 119 -20.76 -1.99 -12.19
CA PRO A 119 -20.20 -0.85 -12.92
C PRO A 119 -20.03 0.39 -12.01
N PRO A 120 -19.19 1.40 -12.31
CA PRO A 120 -18.99 2.56 -11.42
C PRO A 120 -20.29 3.21 -10.93
N SER A 121 -21.29 3.35 -11.80
CA SER A 121 -22.62 3.90 -11.48
C SER A 121 -23.39 3.09 -10.42
N SER A 122 -23.07 1.81 -10.22
CA SER A 122 -23.64 0.98 -9.16
C SER A 122 -22.93 1.17 -7.82
N GLY A 123 -21.86 1.97 -7.77
CA GLY A 123 -21.11 2.35 -6.57
C GLY A 123 -21.98 2.53 -5.33
N GLU A 124 -21.73 1.75 -4.28
CA GLU A 124 -22.49 1.80 -3.03
C GLU A 124 -21.57 1.45 -1.85
N PHE A 125 -21.66 2.23 -0.78
CA PHE A 125 -20.88 2.01 0.43
C PHE A 125 -21.36 0.75 1.18
N ARG A 126 -20.45 0.08 1.89
CA ARG A 126 -20.79 -1.10 2.68
C ARG A 126 -21.95 -0.85 3.65
N LEU A 127 -22.77 -1.90 3.81
CA LEU A 127 -23.97 -1.83 4.64
C LEU A 127 -23.66 -1.71 6.13
N ASP A 128 -22.57 -2.31 6.60
CA ASP A 128 -22.14 -2.24 7.99
C ASP A 128 -21.85 -0.79 8.43
N ILE A 129 -21.13 -0.02 7.61
CA ILE A 129 -20.82 1.39 7.89
C ILE A 129 -22.05 2.28 7.69
N SER A 130 -22.85 2.00 6.66
CA SER A 130 -24.03 2.80 6.31
C SER A 130 -25.14 2.67 7.36
N ARG A 131 -25.44 1.45 7.83
CA ARG A 131 -26.48 1.19 8.84
C ARG A 131 -26.09 1.63 10.24
N ASN A 132 -24.80 1.62 10.54
CA ASN A 132 -24.28 2.06 11.84
C ASN A 132 -24.14 3.59 11.97
N ASN A 133 -24.70 4.37 11.03
CA ASN A 133 -24.75 5.83 11.05
C ASN A 133 -23.35 6.48 11.14
N LEU A 134 -22.31 5.85 10.60
CA LEU A 134 -20.94 6.39 10.54
C LEU A 134 -20.75 7.27 9.30
N LEU A 135 -21.34 6.85 8.18
CA LEU A 135 -21.13 7.46 6.88
C LEU A 135 -21.77 8.85 6.73
N MET A 136 -23.02 9.02 7.19
CA MET A 136 -23.71 10.31 7.06
C MET A 136 -23.02 11.43 7.86
N PRO A 137 -22.62 11.25 9.13
CA PRO A 137 -21.81 12.23 9.85
C PRO A 137 -20.47 12.54 9.16
N LEU A 138 -19.77 11.52 8.66
CA LEU A 138 -18.53 11.68 7.89
C LEU A 138 -18.73 12.59 6.68
N LEU A 139 -19.67 12.25 5.79
CA LEU A 139 -19.89 13.00 4.55
C LEU A 139 -20.37 14.43 4.85
N ARG A 140 -21.18 14.64 5.90
CA ARG A 140 -21.55 15.98 6.37
C ARG A 140 -20.35 16.78 6.84
N PHE A 141 -19.44 16.18 7.62
CA PHE A 141 -18.22 16.83 8.06
C PHE A 141 -17.34 17.25 6.88
N LEU A 142 -17.10 16.34 5.92
CA LEU A 142 -16.28 16.64 4.75
C LEU A 142 -16.89 17.76 3.89
N ASN A 143 -18.21 17.73 3.70
CA ASN A 143 -18.93 18.75 2.93
C ASN A 143 -18.88 20.12 3.63
N TRP A 144 -19.14 20.18 4.95
CA TRP A 144 -19.12 21.42 5.73
C TRP A 144 -17.73 22.06 5.78
N THR A 145 -16.69 21.25 6.00
CA THR A 145 -15.28 21.73 6.03
C THR A 145 -14.67 21.95 4.64
N LYS A 146 -15.43 21.63 3.57
CA LYS A 146 -14.94 21.59 2.18
C LYS A 146 -13.64 20.81 2.06
N SER A 147 -13.56 19.68 2.78
CA SER A 147 -12.44 18.75 2.74
C SER A 147 -12.61 17.77 1.57
N TYR A 148 -11.80 16.73 1.54
CA TYR A 148 -11.81 15.70 0.51
C TYR A 148 -12.22 14.36 1.10
N PHE A 149 -12.87 13.54 0.29
CA PHE A 149 -12.91 12.11 0.51
C PHE A 149 -11.54 11.54 0.10
N PHE A 150 -10.70 11.18 1.07
CA PHE A 150 -9.39 10.63 0.81
C PHE A 150 -9.52 9.12 0.59
N ILE A 151 -8.98 8.62 -0.51
CA ILE A 151 -9.06 7.21 -0.89
C ILE A 151 -7.68 6.66 -1.22
N ASP A 152 -7.40 5.47 -0.72
CA ASP A 152 -6.26 4.65 -1.09
C ASP A 152 -6.73 3.70 -2.21
N ALA A 153 -6.31 3.99 -3.44
CA ALA A 153 -6.86 3.40 -4.66
C ALA A 153 -5.75 2.78 -5.50
N TYR A 154 -5.70 1.45 -5.52
CA TYR A 154 -4.61 0.69 -6.14
C TYR A 154 -5.13 -0.20 -7.29
N PRO A 155 -5.03 0.25 -8.55
CA PRO A 155 -5.36 -0.57 -9.73
C PRO A 155 -4.63 -1.92 -9.76
N TYR A 156 -3.42 -2.00 -9.20
CA TYR A 156 -2.62 -3.22 -9.09
C TYR A 156 -3.41 -4.37 -8.43
N PHE A 157 -4.04 -4.14 -7.28
CA PHE A 157 -4.76 -5.20 -6.56
C PHE A 157 -5.99 -5.68 -7.34
N SER A 158 -6.77 -4.75 -7.90
CA SER A 158 -7.92 -5.12 -8.73
C SER A 158 -7.51 -5.92 -9.96
N TRP A 159 -6.44 -5.51 -10.65
CA TRP A 159 -5.93 -6.20 -11.83
C TRP A 159 -5.36 -7.59 -11.51
N SER A 160 -4.44 -7.67 -10.54
CA SER A 160 -3.73 -8.93 -10.20
C SER A 160 -4.68 -10.05 -9.77
N GLN A 161 -5.80 -9.69 -9.11
CA GLN A 161 -6.84 -10.65 -8.71
C GLN A 161 -7.85 -10.99 -9.83
N ASN A 162 -7.90 -10.21 -10.92
CA ASN A 162 -8.93 -10.33 -11.97
C ASN A 162 -8.36 -10.24 -13.38
N THR A 163 -7.17 -10.80 -13.63
CA THR A 163 -6.44 -10.70 -14.90
C THR A 163 -7.19 -11.23 -16.12
N SER A 164 -8.19 -12.09 -15.92
CA SER A 164 -9.07 -12.58 -17.00
C SER A 164 -10.11 -11.55 -17.47
N SER A 165 -10.42 -10.56 -16.62
CA SER A 165 -11.46 -9.55 -16.89
C SER A 165 -10.89 -8.14 -17.01
N ILE A 166 -9.75 -7.88 -16.39
CA ILE A 166 -9.07 -6.58 -16.39
C ILE A 166 -7.77 -6.73 -17.16
N SER A 167 -7.65 -6.01 -18.28
CA SER A 167 -6.39 -5.93 -19.03
C SER A 167 -5.32 -5.19 -18.21
N LEU A 168 -4.07 -5.66 -18.27
CA LEU A 168 -2.94 -4.97 -17.67
C LEU A 168 -2.78 -3.57 -18.25
N ASP A 169 -2.88 -3.42 -19.57
CA ASP A 169 -2.78 -2.13 -20.25
C ASP A 169 -3.80 -1.13 -19.68
N TYR A 170 -5.04 -1.57 -19.45
CA TYR A 170 -6.09 -0.73 -18.87
C TYR A 170 -5.78 -0.29 -17.42
N ALA A 171 -5.13 -1.14 -16.63
CA ALA A 171 -4.66 -0.81 -15.28
C ALA A 171 -3.43 0.12 -15.30
N LEU A 172 -2.62 0.06 -16.35
CA LEU A 172 -1.41 0.86 -16.56
C LEU A 172 -1.62 2.16 -17.33
N PHE A 173 -2.87 2.56 -17.62
CA PHE A 173 -3.19 3.72 -18.49
C PHE A 173 -2.64 3.60 -19.93
N GLN A 174 -2.54 2.37 -20.44
CA GLN A 174 -2.04 2.06 -21.77
C GLN A 174 -3.13 1.42 -22.64
N GLY A 175 -2.79 1.26 -23.92
CA GLY A 175 -3.67 0.64 -24.91
C GLY A 175 -4.84 1.53 -25.33
N SER A 176 -5.76 0.94 -26.08
CA SER A 176 -6.97 1.58 -26.60
C SER A 176 -8.25 1.01 -26.00
N GLN A 177 -8.14 0.14 -24.99
CA GLN A 177 -9.27 -0.48 -24.34
C GLN A 177 -10.11 0.60 -23.64
N THR A 178 -11.42 0.54 -23.84
CA THR A 178 -12.38 1.37 -23.14
C THR A 178 -13.44 0.51 -22.48
N TYR A 179 -14.03 1.04 -21.42
CA TYR A 179 -15.20 0.50 -20.77
C TYR A 179 -16.30 1.56 -20.78
N VAL A 180 -17.50 1.20 -21.24
CA VAL A 180 -18.68 2.08 -21.20
C VAL A 180 -19.57 1.61 -20.07
N ASP A 181 -19.76 2.46 -19.07
CA ASP A 181 -20.69 2.20 -17.98
C ASP A 181 -22.13 2.22 -18.52
N PRO A 182 -22.89 1.11 -18.38
CA PRO A 182 -24.17 0.95 -19.07
C PRO A 182 -25.30 1.83 -18.52
N VAL A 183 -25.14 2.42 -17.33
CA VAL A 183 -26.17 3.24 -16.69
C VAL A 183 -25.88 4.72 -16.86
N SER A 184 -24.64 5.14 -16.58
CA SER A 184 -24.22 6.55 -16.69
C SER A 184 -23.83 6.95 -18.11
N GLY A 185 -23.45 5.98 -18.96
CA GLY A 185 -22.91 6.24 -20.30
C GLY A 185 -21.48 6.78 -20.30
N TYR A 186 -20.82 6.87 -19.14
CA TYR A 186 -19.44 7.32 -19.06
C TYR A 186 -18.48 6.30 -19.66
N VAL A 187 -17.50 6.83 -20.40
CA VAL A 187 -16.44 6.04 -21.03
C VAL A 187 -15.17 6.17 -20.20
N TYR A 188 -14.69 5.04 -19.71
CA TYR A 188 -13.45 4.92 -18.95
C TYR A 188 -12.36 4.35 -19.85
N THR A 189 -11.18 4.96 -19.79
CA THR A 189 -9.98 4.55 -20.56
C THR A 189 -8.89 3.96 -19.67
N ASN A 190 -9.11 3.94 -18.36
CA ASN A 190 -8.21 3.35 -17.37
C ASN A 190 -8.96 2.94 -16.11
N LEU A 191 -8.38 1.98 -15.40
CA LEU A 191 -8.99 1.40 -14.20
C LEU A 191 -9.08 2.39 -13.02
N LEU A 192 -8.11 3.29 -12.87
CA LEU A 192 -8.11 4.23 -11.75
C LEU A 192 -9.33 5.16 -11.79
N ASP A 193 -9.62 5.78 -12.94
CA ASP A 193 -10.80 6.65 -13.08
C ASP A 193 -12.10 5.88 -12.79
N GLN A 194 -12.17 4.62 -13.23
CA GLN A 194 -13.31 3.74 -12.99
C GLN A 194 -13.51 3.49 -11.48
N MET A 195 -12.42 3.22 -10.75
CA MET A 195 -12.44 3.03 -9.30
C MET A 195 -12.86 4.32 -8.60
N LEU A 196 -12.30 5.47 -8.97
CA LEU A 196 -12.63 6.75 -8.35
C LEU A 196 -14.08 7.15 -8.56
N ASP A 197 -14.62 6.95 -9.76
CA ASP A 197 -16.01 7.30 -10.03
C ASP A 197 -17.00 6.39 -9.31
N SER A 198 -16.63 5.15 -8.98
CA SER A 198 -17.48 4.30 -8.12
C SER A 198 -17.72 4.91 -6.73
N ILE A 199 -16.71 5.58 -6.15
CA ILE A 199 -16.83 6.34 -4.90
C ILE A 199 -17.67 7.61 -5.12
N VAL A 200 -17.49 8.30 -6.25
CA VAL A 200 -18.28 9.48 -6.61
C VAL A 200 -19.77 9.14 -6.68
N PHE A 201 -20.13 8.06 -7.37
CA PHE A 201 -21.51 7.60 -7.48
C PHE A 201 -22.07 7.16 -6.12
N ALA A 202 -21.29 6.47 -5.30
CA ALA A 202 -21.69 6.09 -3.94
C ALA A 202 -22.05 7.32 -3.08
N MET A 203 -21.23 8.39 -3.15
CA MET A 203 -21.54 9.65 -2.45
C MET A 203 -22.77 10.36 -3.02
N GLN A 204 -22.95 10.34 -4.36
CA GLN A 204 -24.10 10.96 -5.02
C GLN A 204 -25.43 10.31 -4.63
N LYS A 205 -25.47 8.98 -4.50
CA LYS A 205 -26.66 8.25 -4.02
C LYS A 205 -27.10 8.69 -2.62
N LEU A 206 -26.16 9.16 -1.80
CA LEU A 206 -26.41 9.71 -0.47
C LEU A 206 -26.65 11.22 -0.46
N GLY A 207 -26.73 11.86 -1.62
CA GLY A 207 -26.99 13.30 -1.78
C GLY A 207 -25.76 14.20 -1.69
N PHE A 208 -24.54 13.64 -1.67
CA PHE A 208 -23.30 14.40 -1.52
C PHE A 208 -22.56 14.60 -2.86
N ASN A 209 -23.17 15.41 -3.74
CA ASN A 209 -22.66 15.62 -5.09
C ASN A 209 -21.39 16.46 -5.19
N ASN A 210 -21.03 17.21 -4.14
CA ASN A 210 -19.97 18.23 -4.21
C ASN A 210 -18.71 17.87 -3.41
N ILE A 211 -18.70 16.72 -2.73
CA ILE A 211 -17.49 16.25 -2.04
C ILE A 211 -16.48 15.84 -3.11
N ARG A 212 -15.29 16.46 -3.03
CA ARG A 212 -14.18 16.17 -3.95
C ARG A 212 -13.39 14.97 -3.44
N VAL A 213 -12.82 14.22 -4.36
CA VAL A 213 -11.93 13.10 -4.04
C VAL A 213 -10.48 13.57 -4.03
N ALA A 214 -9.67 13.01 -3.12
CA ALA A 214 -8.23 13.07 -3.16
C ALA A 214 -7.70 11.63 -3.04
N ILE A 215 -6.66 11.30 -3.80
CA ILE A 215 -5.99 10.02 -3.66
C ILE A 215 -4.96 10.16 -2.54
N ALA A 216 -5.23 9.51 -1.41
CA ALA A 216 -4.30 9.46 -0.29
C ALA A 216 -3.14 8.51 -0.57
N GLU A 217 -3.37 7.46 -1.37
CA GLU A 217 -2.35 6.53 -1.84
C GLU A 217 -2.74 5.89 -3.17
N THR A 218 -1.75 5.70 -4.03
CA THR A 218 -1.84 4.86 -5.22
C THR A 218 -0.43 4.58 -5.72
N GLY A 219 -0.22 3.47 -6.41
CA GLY A 219 1.10 3.10 -6.91
C GLY A 219 1.06 1.74 -7.58
N TRP A 220 2.25 1.20 -7.82
CA TRP A 220 2.42 -0.14 -8.36
C TRP A 220 3.74 -0.74 -7.86
N PRO A 221 3.74 -1.98 -7.37
CA PRO A 221 4.94 -2.57 -6.78
C PRO A 221 6.02 -2.88 -7.81
N ASN A 222 7.27 -2.59 -7.48
CA ASN A 222 8.45 -2.79 -8.31
C ASN A 222 9.07 -4.19 -8.19
N GLY A 223 8.58 -5.00 -7.26
CA GLY A 223 9.01 -6.37 -6.99
C GLY A 223 8.03 -7.09 -6.06
N GLY A 224 8.20 -8.39 -5.89
CA GLY A 224 7.32 -9.22 -5.09
C GLY A 224 7.75 -10.69 -5.12
N ASP A 225 6.94 -11.53 -4.50
CA ASP A 225 7.06 -12.98 -4.50
C ASP A 225 6.72 -13.58 -5.89
N PHE A 226 7.02 -14.87 -6.11
CA PHE A 226 6.86 -15.49 -7.45
C PHE A 226 5.41 -15.55 -7.93
N ASP A 227 4.45 -15.66 -7.02
CA ASP A 227 3.02 -15.67 -7.29
C ASP A 227 2.38 -14.27 -7.33
N GLU A 228 3.16 -13.21 -7.08
CA GLU A 228 2.73 -11.82 -7.12
C GLU A 228 2.97 -11.22 -8.52
N ILE A 229 2.07 -11.58 -9.42
CA ILE A 229 2.19 -11.24 -10.85
C ILE A 229 2.19 -9.73 -11.09
N GLY A 230 2.96 -9.31 -12.09
CA GLY A 230 3.06 -7.93 -12.53
C GLY A 230 3.73 -6.97 -11.56
N ALA A 231 4.18 -7.42 -10.39
CA ALA A 231 5.05 -6.66 -9.50
C ALA A 231 6.48 -6.67 -10.07
N ASN A 232 6.84 -5.62 -10.81
CA ASN A 232 8.14 -5.49 -11.47
C ASN A 232 8.45 -4.03 -11.79
N LEU A 233 9.73 -3.72 -11.98
CA LEU A 233 10.22 -2.37 -12.28
C LEU A 233 9.55 -1.75 -13.50
N TYR A 234 9.30 -2.53 -14.56
CA TYR A 234 8.72 -2.02 -15.81
C TYR A 234 7.30 -1.50 -15.59
N ASN A 235 6.42 -2.30 -14.97
CA ASN A 235 5.05 -1.92 -14.69
C ASN A 235 4.98 -0.81 -13.65
N ALA A 236 5.84 -0.84 -12.62
CA ALA A 236 5.92 0.22 -11.62
C ALA A 236 6.27 1.58 -12.22
N ALA A 237 7.30 1.61 -13.07
CA ALA A 237 7.69 2.80 -13.80
C ALA A 237 6.56 3.27 -14.74
N THR A 238 5.95 2.34 -15.48
CA THR A 238 4.87 2.63 -16.41
C THR A 238 3.68 3.27 -15.72
N TYR A 239 3.19 2.64 -14.65
CA TYR A 239 2.05 3.12 -13.87
C TYR A 239 2.32 4.53 -13.32
N ASN A 240 3.44 4.71 -12.61
CA ASN A 240 3.74 5.97 -11.96
C ASN A 240 4.01 7.10 -12.96
N ARG A 241 4.72 6.84 -14.06
CA ARG A 241 4.94 7.85 -15.13
C ARG A 241 3.62 8.26 -15.78
N ASN A 242 2.74 7.31 -16.09
CA ASN A 242 1.44 7.60 -16.70
C ASN A 242 0.51 8.35 -15.76
N LEU A 243 0.47 7.94 -14.49
CA LEU A 243 -0.24 8.64 -13.43
C LEU A 243 0.24 10.09 -13.32
N ILE A 244 1.56 10.32 -13.26
CA ILE A 244 2.13 11.68 -13.16
C ILE A 244 1.68 12.54 -14.33
N ARG A 245 1.85 12.06 -15.58
CA ARG A 245 1.43 12.79 -16.78
C ARG A 245 -0.04 13.18 -16.74
N ARG A 246 -0.89 12.29 -16.22
CA ARG A 246 -2.31 12.55 -16.03
C ARG A 246 -2.58 13.61 -14.96
N ILE A 247 -1.99 13.51 -13.78
CA ILE A 247 -2.33 14.40 -12.64
C ILE A 247 -1.72 15.79 -12.76
N VAL A 248 -0.61 15.96 -13.48
CA VAL A 248 0.04 17.27 -13.70
C VAL A 248 -0.43 17.98 -14.97
N SER A 249 -1.32 17.34 -15.74
CA SER A 249 -1.83 17.88 -17.00
C SER A 249 -2.49 19.26 -16.80
N LYS A 250 -2.34 20.11 -17.83
CA LYS A 250 -3.01 21.41 -17.89
C LYS A 250 -3.71 21.53 -19.24
N PRO A 251 -5.06 21.58 -19.30
CA PRO A 251 -5.99 21.53 -18.16
C PRO A 251 -6.00 20.15 -17.43
N PRO A 252 -6.46 20.08 -16.17
CA PRO A 252 -6.61 18.80 -15.46
C PRO A 252 -7.60 17.89 -16.18
N PHE A 253 -7.32 16.59 -16.26
CA PHE A 253 -8.28 15.62 -16.82
C PHE A 253 -9.49 15.40 -15.89
N GLY A 254 -9.25 15.17 -14.60
CA GLY A 254 -10.27 14.69 -13.67
C GLY A 254 -10.63 13.23 -13.95
N THR A 255 -11.91 12.88 -13.74
CA THR A 255 -12.50 11.59 -14.13
C THR A 255 -13.72 11.83 -15.03
N PRO A 256 -14.27 10.82 -15.71
CA PRO A 256 -15.51 10.98 -16.49
C PRO A 256 -16.68 11.63 -15.72
N ALA A 257 -16.91 11.28 -14.45
CA ALA A 257 -17.96 11.90 -13.62
C ALA A 257 -17.58 13.26 -13.01
N ARG A 258 -16.28 13.60 -13.03
CA ARG A 258 -15.71 14.84 -12.48
C ARG A 258 -14.67 15.45 -13.44
N PRO A 259 -15.06 15.80 -14.68
CA PRO A 259 -14.12 16.24 -15.70
C PRO A 259 -13.53 17.61 -15.31
N GLY A 260 -12.25 17.83 -15.62
CA GLY A 260 -11.59 19.12 -15.40
C GLY A 260 -11.16 19.41 -13.95
N LEU A 261 -11.45 18.52 -13.00
CA LEU A 261 -11.11 18.72 -11.60
C LEU A 261 -9.72 18.17 -11.28
N THR A 262 -8.89 18.97 -10.62
CA THR A 262 -7.64 18.49 -10.02
C THR A 262 -7.95 17.57 -8.85
N ILE A 263 -7.39 16.36 -8.91
CA ILE A 263 -7.43 15.37 -7.83
C ILE A 263 -6.05 15.43 -7.16
N PRO A 264 -5.94 15.91 -5.90
CA PRO A 264 -4.70 15.78 -5.16
C PRO A 264 -4.34 14.30 -5.03
N THR A 265 -3.10 13.95 -5.33
CA THR A 265 -2.63 12.56 -5.36
C THR A 265 -1.30 12.44 -4.64
N PHE A 266 -1.18 11.43 -3.78
CA PHE A 266 0.09 10.98 -3.24
C PHE A 266 0.42 9.60 -3.83
N ILE A 267 1.62 9.48 -4.39
CA ILE A 267 2.13 8.22 -4.94
C ILE A 267 2.73 7.44 -3.77
N PHE A 268 2.25 6.21 -3.58
CA PHE A 268 2.78 5.26 -2.62
C PHE A 268 3.85 4.40 -3.33
N SER A 269 5.13 4.46 -2.94
CA SER A 269 5.73 5.30 -1.88
C SER A 269 7.09 5.86 -2.28
N LEU A 270 7.70 6.66 -1.40
CA LEU A 270 9.01 7.26 -1.71
C LEU A 270 10.14 6.22 -1.68
N TYR A 271 10.11 5.29 -0.73
CA TYR A 271 11.15 4.29 -0.50
C TYR A 271 10.56 2.89 -0.42
N ASP A 272 11.33 1.88 -0.81
CA ASP A 272 11.05 0.50 -0.38
C ASP A 272 11.18 0.41 1.14
N GLU A 273 10.17 -0.17 1.79
CA GLU A 273 10.05 -0.26 3.25
C GLU A 273 10.22 -1.72 3.69
N ASN A 274 11.47 -2.13 3.91
CA ASN A 274 11.87 -3.52 4.15
C ASN A 274 11.30 -4.16 5.44
N GLN A 275 10.74 -3.36 6.34
CA GLN A 275 10.10 -3.81 7.58
C GLN A 275 8.58 -3.97 7.46
N LYS A 276 7.99 -3.73 6.27
CA LYS A 276 6.56 -3.98 6.06
C LYS A 276 6.27 -5.48 6.07
N GLU A 277 5.35 -5.86 6.95
CA GLU A 277 4.78 -7.20 7.04
C GLU A 277 3.85 -7.49 5.85
N GLY A 278 3.40 -8.74 5.73
CA GLY A 278 2.47 -9.15 4.69
C GLY A 278 3.14 -9.63 3.40
N PRO A 279 2.43 -9.56 2.25
CA PRO A 279 2.89 -10.08 0.97
C PRO A 279 4.25 -9.51 0.52
N GLY A 280 4.93 -10.21 -0.40
CA GLY A 280 6.18 -9.80 -1.07
C GLY A 280 6.19 -8.33 -1.46
N THR A 281 5.14 -7.93 -2.17
CA THR A 281 4.93 -6.60 -2.73
C THR A 281 4.97 -5.48 -1.70
N GLU A 282 4.56 -5.72 -0.45
CA GLU A 282 4.50 -4.69 0.59
C GLU A 282 5.84 -4.01 0.85
N ARG A 283 6.94 -4.69 0.55
CA ARG A 283 8.31 -4.16 0.72
C ARG A 283 8.85 -3.45 -0.52
N HIS A 284 8.07 -3.39 -1.60
CA HIS A 284 8.53 -3.01 -2.94
C HIS A 284 7.63 -1.98 -3.64
N TRP A 285 7.16 -0.94 -2.93
CA TRP A 285 6.35 0.14 -3.52
C TRP A 285 7.16 1.41 -3.83
N GLY A 286 8.43 1.44 -3.47
CA GLY A 286 9.27 2.63 -3.52
C GLY A 286 9.57 3.09 -4.95
N MET A 287 9.58 4.41 -5.13
CA MET A 287 10.24 5.04 -6.28
C MET A 287 11.77 5.10 -6.11
N LEU A 288 12.26 5.03 -4.87
CA LEU A 288 13.68 5.06 -4.52
C LEU A 288 14.08 3.82 -3.71
N HIS A 289 15.33 3.42 -3.85
CA HIS A 289 16.00 2.56 -2.88
C HIS A 289 16.20 3.31 -1.55
N PRO A 290 16.41 2.59 -0.42
CA PRO A 290 16.71 3.20 0.88
C PRO A 290 17.93 4.15 0.87
N ASN A 291 18.87 3.94 -0.05
CA ASN A 291 20.05 4.80 -0.24
C ASN A 291 19.75 6.10 -1.04
N GLY A 292 18.49 6.34 -1.42
CA GLY A 292 18.05 7.52 -2.17
C GLY A 292 18.25 7.46 -3.69
N ARG A 293 18.81 6.38 -4.23
CA ARG A 293 18.90 6.19 -5.69
C ARG A 293 17.53 5.81 -6.27
N PRO A 294 17.18 6.28 -7.47
CA PRO A 294 15.93 5.89 -8.11
C PRO A 294 15.92 4.40 -8.45
N MET A 295 14.77 3.76 -8.26
CA MET A 295 14.49 2.39 -8.75
C MET A 295 14.40 2.39 -10.29
N TYR A 296 13.79 3.44 -10.82
CA TYR A 296 13.61 3.73 -12.24
C TYR A 296 13.53 5.25 -12.40
N ASP A 297 13.89 5.76 -13.59
CA ASP A 297 13.82 7.19 -13.83
C ASP A 297 12.38 7.71 -13.68
N ILE A 298 12.22 8.81 -12.97
CA ILE A 298 10.91 9.40 -12.69
C ILE A 298 11.03 10.92 -12.57
N ASP A 299 10.15 11.62 -13.29
CA ASP A 299 10.02 13.08 -13.22
C ASP A 299 8.62 13.46 -12.74
N LEU A 300 8.52 13.89 -11.48
CA LEU A 300 7.25 14.32 -10.89
C LEU A 300 6.68 15.60 -11.52
N THR A 301 7.43 16.31 -12.37
CA THR A 301 6.89 17.46 -13.11
C THR A 301 6.12 17.07 -14.37
N GLY A 302 6.27 15.82 -14.82
CA GLY A 302 5.68 15.28 -16.05
C GLY A 302 6.15 15.97 -17.33
N GLN A 303 7.35 16.57 -17.31
CA GLN A 303 7.92 17.30 -18.45
C GLN A 303 8.82 16.43 -19.31
N THR A 304 9.41 15.37 -18.74
CA THR A 304 10.25 14.41 -19.46
C THR A 304 9.43 13.58 -20.45
N LEU A 305 9.92 13.45 -21.69
CA LEU A 305 9.31 12.61 -22.72
C LEU A 305 9.65 11.13 -22.48
N ASP A 306 8.77 10.23 -22.92
CA ASP A 306 8.97 8.78 -22.73
C ASP A 306 10.30 8.28 -23.34
N SER A 307 10.73 8.87 -24.47
CA SER A 307 11.99 8.54 -25.14
C SER A 307 13.25 8.99 -24.40
N GLU A 308 13.11 9.83 -23.37
CA GLU A 308 14.24 10.31 -22.55
C GLU A 308 14.49 9.43 -21.32
N PHE A 309 13.54 8.56 -20.95
CA PHE A 309 13.74 7.62 -19.86
C PHE A 309 14.61 6.44 -20.31
N ILE A 310 15.41 5.90 -19.39
CA ILE A 310 16.14 4.66 -19.65
C ILE A 310 15.14 3.50 -19.87
N ASP A 311 15.36 2.74 -20.94
CA ASP A 311 14.59 1.53 -21.23
C ASP A 311 14.78 0.50 -20.12
N LEU A 312 13.65 0.02 -19.60
CA LEU A 312 13.62 -1.04 -18.59
C LEU A 312 13.46 -2.41 -19.27
N PRO A 313 14.01 -3.47 -18.68
CA PRO A 313 13.82 -4.83 -19.19
C PRO A 313 12.33 -5.17 -19.23
N GLN A 314 11.92 -5.85 -20.30
CA GLN A 314 10.53 -6.31 -20.42
C GLN A 314 10.18 -7.29 -19.28
N PRO A 315 8.98 -7.19 -18.72
CA PRO A 315 8.58 -8.01 -17.58
C PRO A 315 8.37 -9.48 -17.98
N THR A 316 8.77 -10.38 -17.09
CA THR A 316 8.61 -11.84 -17.28
C THR A 316 7.53 -12.45 -16.38
N ASN A 317 6.94 -11.67 -15.47
CA ASN A 317 5.98 -12.11 -14.46
C ASN A 317 4.59 -11.47 -14.61
N ASN A 318 4.21 -10.97 -15.80
CA ASN A 318 2.87 -10.40 -16.02
C ASN A 318 1.75 -11.46 -16.08
N GLY A 319 2.10 -12.74 -16.15
CA GLY A 319 1.16 -13.86 -16.13
C GLY A 319 1.39 -14.76 -14.91
N PRO A 320 0.42 -15.63 -14.59
CA PRO A 320 0.53 -16.59 -13.49
C PRO A 320 1.81 -17.43 -13.57
N PHE A 321 2.41 -17.68 -12.40
CA PHE A 321 3.52 -18.62 -12.32
C PHE A 321 3.01 -20.06 -12.52
N HIS A 322 3.57 -20.78 -13.51
CA HIS A 322 3.13 -22.12 -13.90
C HIS A 322 3.97 -23.27 -13.31
N GLY A 323 4.76 -23.01 -12.27
CA GLY A 323 5.61 -24.00 -11.60
C GLY A 323 5.16 -24.34 -10.19
N LYS A 324 5.92 -25.23 -9.53
CA LYS A 324 5.79 -25.45 -8.08
C LYS A 324 6.62 -24.41 -7.34
N LEU A 325 6.07 -23.93 -6.23
CA LEU A 325 6.73 -23.01 -5.31
C LEU A 325 6.84 -23.67 -3.94
N TRP A 326 7.91 -23.34 -3.25
CA TRP A 326 8.18 -23.73 -1.87
C TRP A 326 8.52 -22.49 -1.06
N CYS A 327 8.26 -22.54 0.25
CA CYS A 327 8.66 -21.50 1.19
C CYS A 327 9.83 -22.01 2.02
N VAL A 328 11.00 -21.42 1.83
CA VAL A 328 12.26 -21.90 2.39
C VAL A 328 12.94 -20.80 3.20
N VAL A 329 13.80 -21.20 4.11
CA VAL A 329 14.63 -20.29 4.90
C VAL A 329 15.47 -19.42 3.96
N THR A 330 15.53 -18.12 4.25
CA THR A 330 16.33 -17.17 3.48
C THR A 330 17.82 -17.50 3.55
N ASN A 331 18.58 -17.09 2.53
CA ASN A 331 20.03 -17.18 2.53
C ASN A 331 20.71 -15.99 3.24
N ASP A 332 19.95 -15.12 3.91
CA ASP A 332 20.48 -13.98 4.65
C ASP A 332 21.41 -14.45 5.79
N HIS A 333 22.68 -14.05 5.70
CA HIS A 333 23.71 -14.40 6.66
C HIS A 333 23.57 -13.70 8.02
N THR A 334 22.65 -12.73 8.14
CA THR A 334 22.36 -12.02 9.39
C THR A 334 21.28 -12.69 10.23
N MET A 335 20.72 -13.80 9.74
CA MET A 335 19.66 -14.55 10.42
C MET A 335 20.09 -15.06 11.80
N ASN A 336 19.22 -14.85 12.78
CA ASN A 336 19.37 -15.34 14.15
C ASN A 336 18.75 -16.74 14.29
N GLU A 337 19.55 -17.71 14.77
CA GLU A 337 19.11 -19.10 14.97
C GLU A 337 17.98 -19.22 16.01
N MET A 338 17.95 -18.33 17.02
CA MET A 338 16.87 -18.31 18.03
C MET A 338 15.54 -17.90 17.41
N ASP A 339 15.54 -16.85 16.58
CA ASP A 339 14.33 -16.36 15.92
C ASP A 339 13.82 -17.38 14.91
N LEU A 340 14.74 -18.06 14.20
CA LEU A 340 14.41 -19.20 13.34
C LEU A 340 13.75 -20.35 14.12
N GLY A 341 14.24 -20.64 15.34
CA GLY A 341 13.63 -21.64 16.22
C GLY A 341 12.21 -21.29 16.64
N GLN A 342 11.97 -20.03 17.00
CA GLN A 342 10.62 -19.54 17.34
C GLN A 342 9.67 -19.60 16.15
N ALA A 343 10.14 -19.22 14.95
CA ALA A 343 9.37 -19.30 13.73
C ALA A 343 9.03 -20.75 13.34
N LEU A 344 9.99 -21.68 13.51
CA LEU A 344 9.77 -23.11 13.33
C LEU A 344 8.69 -23.63 14.31
N GLU A 345 8.79 -23.29 15.60
CA GLU A 345 7.77 -23.67 16.57
C GLU A 345 6.39 -23.13 16.19
N PHE A 346 6.31 -21.86 15.79
CA PHE A 346 5.07 -21.25 15.31
C PHE A 346 4.47 -22.05 14.15
N ALA A 347 5.27 -22.35 13.12
CA ALA A 347 4.83 -23.11 11.96
C ALA A 347 4.30 -24.50 12.35
N CYS A 348 4.91 -25.15 13.34
CA CYS A 348 4.54 -26.50 13.80
C CYS A 348 3.37 -26.54 14.79
N ARG A 349 3.04 -25.43 15.48
CA ARG A 349 1.92 -25.39 16.45
C ARG A 349 0.56 -25.58 15.79
N ARG A 350 0.44 -25.23 14.51
CA ARG A 350 -0.81 -25.29 13.75
C ARG A 350 -0.87 -26.58 12.91
N ASN A 351 -1.61 -27.56 13.40
CA ASN A 351 -2.26 -28.61 12.59
C ASN A 351 -1.32 -29.48 11.69
N GLU A 352 -0.55 -30.40 12.27
CA GLU A 352 0.22 -31.48 11.59
C GLU A 352 1.20 -31.04 10.48
N THR A 353 1.48 -29.74 10.35
CA THR A 353 2.40 -29.18 9.33
C THR A 353 3.84 -29.69 9.46
N CYS A 354 4.18 -30.33 10.58
CA CYS A 354 5.50 -30.82 10.92
C CYS A 354 5.56 -32.33 11.19
N ASP A 355 4.54 -33.08 10.81
CA ASP A 355 4.49 -34.52 11.10
C ASP A 355 5.65 -35.29 10.44
N ASP A 356 6.01 -34.95 9.20
CA ASP A 356 7.07 -35.68 8.48
C ASP A 356 8.49 -35.34 8.96
N ILE A 357 8.66 -34.29 9.78
CA ILE A 357 9.94 -33.96 10.43
C ILE A 357 10.06 -34.55 11.84
N SER A 358 9.11 -35.39 12.26
CA SER A 358 9.20 -36.12 13.53
C SER A 358 10.18 -37.30 13.45
N PRO A 359 10.80 -37.75 14.57
CA PRO A 359 11.71 -38.88 14.58
C PRO A 359 11.13 -40.13 13.89
N GLY A 360 11.88 -40.69 12.92
CA GLY A 360 11.49 -41.88 12.16
C GLY A 360 10.64 -41.63 10.91
N LYS A 361 10.35 -40.37 10.57
CA LYS A 361 9.58 -39.98 9.38
C LYS A 361 10.47 -39.59 8.19
N SER A 362 9.86 -39.45 7.01
CA SER A 362 10.54 -39.27 5.72
C SER A 362 11.37 -37.99 5.61
N CYS A 363 11.01 -36.92 6.33
CA CYS A 363 11.68 -35.62 6.29
C CYS A 363 12.47 -35.31 7.57
N TYR A 364 12.67 -36.29 8.46
CA TYR A 364 13.41 -36.10 9.71
C TYR A 364 14.88 -35.73 9.50
N GLN A 365 15.52 -36.27 8.45
CA GLN A 365 16.93 -36.04 8.16
C GLN A 365 17.14 -35.02 7.02
N PRO A 366 18.16 -34.16 7.09
CA PRO A 366 19.11 -33.99 8.20
C PRO A 366 18.46 -33.31 9.42
N VAL A 367 18.92 -33.63 10.63
CA VAL A 367 18.45 -32.99 11.86
C VAL A 367 19.20 -31.67 12.04
N SER A 368 18.59 -30.58 11.58
CA SER A 368 19.06 -29.22 11.83
C SER A 368 17.86 -28.28 11.85
N ILE A 369 18.00 -27.15 12.53
CA ILE A 369 16.96 -26.13 12.59
C ILE A 369 16.59 -25.62 11.19
N VAL A 370 17.56 -25.44 10.30
CA VAL A 370 17.36 -24.95 8.93
C VAL A 370 16.61 -25.97 8.07
N SER A 371 17.00 -27.25 8.13
CA SER A 371 16.32 -28.30 7.34
C SER A 371 14.88 -28.54 7.80
N HIS A 372 14.64 -28.50 9.11
CA HIS A 372 13.29 -28.63 9.66
C HIS A 372 12.44 -27.39 9.39
N ALA A 373 13.01 -26.18 9.50
CA ALA A 373 12.34 -24.94 9.13
C ALA A 373 11.97 -24.88 7.63
N ASN A 374 12.86 -25.32 6.73
CA ASN A 374 12.54 -25.41 5.30
C ASN A 374 11.28 -26.25 5.02
N TYR A 375 11.16 -27.41 5.67
CA TYR A 375 9.97 -28.24 5.54
C TYR A 375 8.75 -27.57 6.20
N ALA A 376 8.89 -27.12 7.44
CA ALA A 376 7.80 -26.54 8.22
C ALA A 376 7.22 -25.29 7.54
N PHE A 377 8.06 -24.38 7.05
CA PHE A 377 7.64 -23.17 6.35
C PHE A 377 6.93 -23.51 5.03
N SER A 378 7.48 -24.43 4.24
CA SER A 378 6.84 -24.89 3.00
C SER A 378 5.48 -25.53 3.25
N SER A 379 5.39 -26.41 4.25
CA SER A 379 4.17 -27.13 4.61
C SER A 379 3.10 -26.18 5.16
N TYR A 380 3.48 -25.29 6.08
CA TYR A 380 2.61 -24.26 6.63
C TYR A 380 2.07 -23.34 5.54
N TRP A 381 2.96 -22.74 4.73
CA TRP A 381 2.56 -21.82 3.68
C TRP A 381 1.68 -22.51 2.63
N ALA A 382 2.03 -23.71 2.18
CA ALA A 382 1.21 -24.45 1.22
C ALA A 382 -0.21 -24.74 1.75
N LYS A 383 -0.36 -24.91 3.07
CA LYS A 383 -1.64 -25.19 3.72
C LYS A 383 -2.50 -23.95 3.93
N TYR A 384 -1.89 -22.80 4.24
CA TYR A 384 -2.61 -21.62 4.73
C TYR A 384 -2.51 -20.37 3.85
N LYS A 385 -1.81 -20.43 2.72
CA LYS A 385 -1.69 -19.27 1.82
C LYS A 385 -3.03 -18.76 1.28
N GLU A 386 -4.03 -19.64 1.12
CA GLU A 386 -5.39 -19.25 0.70
C GLU A 386 -6.13 -18.47 1.81
N ASP A 387 -5.69 -18.60 3.08
CA ASP A 387 -6.18 -17.84 4.23
C ASP A 387 -5.40 -16.53 4.45
N GLY A 388 -4.50 -16.17 3.52
CA GLY A 388 -3.70 -14.94 3.55
C GLY A 388 -2.32 -15.06 4.20
N GLU A 389 -1.89 -16.25 4.61
CA GLU A 389 -0.54 -16.45 5.15
C GLU A 389 0.53 -16.31 4.05
N THR A 390 1.64 -15.63 4.36
CA THR A 390 2.69 -15.31 3.39
C THR A 390 3.99 -16.05 3.66
N CYS A 391 4.83 -16.22 2.63
CA CYS A 391 6.16 -16.78 2.80
C CYS A 391 7.16 -15.72 3.31
N TYR A 392 6.90 -15.19 4.51
CA TYR A 392 7.72 -14.13 5.09
C TYR A 392 8.41 -14.57 6.39
N PHE A 393 7.66 -15.12 7.34
CA PHE A 393 8.17 -15.57 8.65
C PHE A 393 9.09 -14.52 9.32
N ASN A 394 8.63 -13.27 9.39
CA ASN A 394 9.40 -12.14 9.93
C ASN A 394 10.76 -11.92 9.21
N GLY A 395 10.78 -12.10 7.88
CA GLY A 395 11.97 -11.98 7.05
C GLY A 395 12.87 -13.22 7.02
N LEU A 396 12.48 -14.31 7.69
CA LEU A 396 13.27 -15.54 7.78
C LEU A 396 13.03 -16.51 6.62
N ALA A 397 12.04 -16.25 5.77
CA ALA A 397 11.70 -17.12 4.65
C ALA A 397 11.54 -16.35 3.34
N VAL A 398 11.71 -17.08 2.23
CA VAL A 398 11.52 -16.62 0.86
C VAL A 398 10.94 -17.74 0.00
N GLN A 399 10.23 -17.37 -1.06
CA GLN A 399 9.76 -18.33 -2.04
C GLN A 399 10.91 -18.84 -2.92
N THR A 400 10.81 -20.10 -3.34
CA THR A 400 11.71 -20.69 -4.34
C THR A 400 10.94 -21.57 -5.33
N ASN A 401 11.39 -21.58 -6.58
CA ASN A 401 10.94 -22.53 -7.60
C ASN A 401 11.86 -23.76 -7.73
N VAL A 402 12.85 -23.87 -6.84
CA VAL A 402 13.77 -25.01 -6.79
C VAL A 402 13.30 -25.98 -5.71
N ASP A 403 13.04 -27.21 -6.09
CA ASP A 403 12.61 -28.27 -5.17
C ASP A 403 13.67 -28.50 -4.07
N PRO A 404 13.37 -28.15 -2.80
CA PRO A 404 14.34 -28.23 -1.72
C PRO A 404 14.73 -29.69 -1.39
N SER A 405 13.90 -30.68 -1.76
CA SER A 405 14.20 -32.11 -1.54
C SER A 405 15.36 -32.62 -2.39
N LYS A 406 15.62 -31.99 -3.55
CA LYS A 406 16.66 -32.41 -4.49
C LYS A 406 18.03 -31.83 -4.17
N TYR A 407 18.07 -30.81 -3.33
CA TYR A 407 19.30 -30.09 -3.01
C TYR A 407 19.45 -29.80 -1.51
N PRO A 408 19.47 -30.83 -0.64
CA PRO A 408 19.67 -30.66 0.80
C PRO A 408 20.99 -29.97 1.15
N LYS A 409 21.94 -29.90 0.21
CA LYS A 409 23.20 -29.17 0.34
C LYS A 409 23.18 -27.75 -0.24
N LEU A 410 22.39 -27.38 -1.26
CA LEU A 410 22.52 -26.03 -1.85
C LEU A 410 22.12 -24.88 -0.91
N PHE A 411 21.18 -25.12 0.01
CA PHE A 411 20.83 -24.14 1.05
C PHE A 411 21.85 -24.08 2.21
N LEU A 412 22.90 -24.91 2.16
CA LEU A 412 24.10 -24.81 3.00
C LEU A 412 25.33 -24.28 2.22
N PHE A 413 25.26 -24.13 0.89
CA PHE A 413 26.44 -24.10 0.00
C PHE A 413 26.73 -22.77 -0.73
N TYR A 414 26.19 -21.63 -0.30
CA TYR A 414 26.80 -20.33 -0.64
C TYR A 414 27.95 -19.93 0.31
N LYS A 415 28.64 -20.92 0.90
CA LYS A 415 29.82 -20.71 1.77
C LYS A 415 31.17 -20.86 1.07
N TYR A 416 31.24 -21.09 -0.25
CA TYR A 416 32.51 -21.49 -0.91
C TYR A 416 32.79 -20.94 -2.33
N VAL A 417 32.27 -19.78 -2.73
CA VAL A 417 32.66 -19.15 -4.03
C VAL A 417 33.24 -17.74 -3.88
N GLN A 418 33.58 -17.29 -2.67
CA GLN A 418 34.23 -15.98 -2.50
C GLN A 418 35.45 -15.96 -1.58
N LEU A 419 36.08 -17.11 -1.36
CA LEU A 419 37.39 -17.22 -0.71
C LEU A 419 38.18 -18.40 -1.32
N ASP A 420 38.70 -18.23 -2.53
CA ASP A 420 40.03 -18.74 -2.92
C ASP A 420 40.39 -18.27 -4.34
N GLN A 421 40.76 -17.00 -4.47
CA GLN A 421 41.74 -16.59 -5.46
C GLN A 421 43.11 -16.59 -4.78
N THR A 422 43.78 -17.75 -4.69
CA THR A 422 45.25 -17.84 -4.66
C THR A 422 45.76 -19.30 -4.66
N TYR A 423 46.66 -19.62 -5.59
CA TYR A 423 47.48 -20.85 -5.73
C TYR A 423 46.71 -22.12 -6.17
N LEU A 424 47.08 -22.85 -7.23
CA LEU A 424 48.41 -23.29 -7.65
C LEU A 424 48.52 -23.45 -9.17
N SER A 425 49.66 -23.00 -9.68
CA SER A 425 50.32 -23.45 -10.89
C SER A 425 50.55 -24.98 -10.90
N LYS A 426 50.11 -25.66 -11.95
CA LYS A 426 50.94 -26.47 -12.86
C LYS A 426 50.11 -26.99 -14.03
#